data_AF-A0A843RHI7-F1
#
_entry.id   AF-A0A843RHI7-F1
#
_cell.length_a   1.000
_cell.length_b   1.000
_cell.length_c   1.000
_cell.angle_alpha   90.00
_cell.angle_beta   90.00
_cell.angle_gamma   90.00
#
_symmetry.space_group_name_H-M   'P 1'
#
loop_
_entity.id
_entity.type
_entity.pdbx_description
1 polymer ?
#
loop_
_entity_poly.entity_id
_entity_poly.type
_entity_poly.pdbx_seq_one_letter_code
_entity_poly.pdbx_strand_id
1 'polypeptide(L)'
;MTSLLRSRCLRVGALCLALGGVATAQAATSEVVDLSKLRVCADPGNLPYSNDKGEGFENKIAELIAGDLGVPLEYTWFPQTIGFVRMTLAAKRCDLIIGVATTNELMQNTNPYYRSSYVIVHRPDLKLEEGRLGDPIFKDLRLGIQPRTPVATLVARHGLLTRARSYKLIVDTRLEKPVRSMVEDIVKGEIDAALAWGPLAGYWVKELAPDLVVTPLASDSGPERLDFRVSMGIRYNEPDWKHLLNGLLEQHKAEIEEILTNYGVPLLDAQGKLLHRASADPDDALPAEGQPVPEPAGYRTEDYRAPVPAGLTGAQTVDLDGLRKLLAAKDVLLVDVMPTQRKPENRPAGSIWRDPTRETIKGAVWLANMGYGRLPETEEAAFKAELLRRAGSLDRPVVLFCEPQCWMSWNAAKRALGYGFRNIIWFPDGATAWRDAGLEGEMVTPWRPIEAP
;
A
#
# COMPACT_ATOMS: atom_id res chain seq x y z
N MET A 1 64.34 -57.37 10.17
CA MET A 1 64.86 -58.08 8.99
C MET A 1 63.82 -57.93 7.88
N THR A 2 63.84 -56.88 7.06
CA THR A 2 64.48 -56.85 5.72
C THR A 2 64.29 -58.16 4.96
N SER A 3 63.76 -58.28 3.74
CA SER A 3 63.33 -57.36 2.70
C SER A 3 63.00 -58.25 1.47
N LEU A 4 61.98 -57.91 0.67
CA LEU A 4 61.77 -58.28 -0.75
C LEU A 4 61.49 -59.75 -1.13
N LEU A 5 60.43 -59.96 -1.92
CA LEU A 5 60.39 -60.72 -3.19
C LEU A 5 58.94 -60.78 -3.70
N ARG A 6 58.53 -59.88 -4.61
CA ARG A 6 58.47 -60.05 -6.07
C ARG A 6 57.63 -61.24 -6.58
N SER A 7 56.42 -60.88 -7.00
CA SER A 7 55.84 -61.12 -8.33
C SER A 7 55.42 -62.52 -8.75
N ARG A 8 54.10 -62.66 -8.99
CA ARG A 8 53.36 -63.35 -10.10
C ARG A 8 51.96 -63.69 -9.56
N CYS A 9 50.82 -63.56 -10.24
CA CYS A 9 50.49 -63.50 -11.65
C CYS A 9 49.03 -63.01 -11.82
N LEU A 10 48.78 -62.34 -12.96
CA LEU A 10 47.59 -62.33 -13.82
C LEU A 10 46.16 -62.10 -13.26
N ARG A 11 45.64 -60.93 -13.67
CA ARG A 11 44.35 -60.68 -14.38
C ARG A 11 43.06 -61.27 -13.79
N VAL A 12 42.10 -60.39 -13.45
CA VAL A 12 40.73 -60.32 -14.00
C VAL A 12 39.99 -59.12 -13.38
N GLY A 13 39.26 -58.37 -14.21
CA GLY A 13 38.01 -57.72 -13.80
C GLY A 13 38.09 -56.26 -13.36
N ALA A 14 37.82 -55.34 -14.29
CA ALA A 14 37.36 -54.00 -13.96
C ALA A 14 36.01 -54.09 -13.22
N LEU A 15 35.92 -53.51 -12.02
CA LEU A 15 34.67 -53.26 -11.34
C LEU A 15 34.70 -51.83 -10.77
N CYS A 16 34.05 -50.93 -11.51
CA CYS A 16 33.58 -49.65 -10.98
C CYS A 16 32.61 -49.95 -9.84
N LEU A 17 32.93 -49.52 -8.62
CA LEU A 17 31.96 -49.38 -7.54
C LEU A 17 32.11 -47.99 -6.97
N ALA A 18 31.09 -47.19 -7.27
CA ALA A 18 30.88 -45.82 -6.87
C ALA A 18 31.05 -45.68 -5.35
N LEU A 19 32.02 -44.86 -4.94
CA LEU A 19 31.99 -44.22 -3.64
C LEU A 19 30.81 -43.26 -3.66
N GLY A 20 29.73 -43.69 -3.00
CA GLY A 20 28.50 -42.93 -2.86
C GLY A 20 28.83 -41.53 -2.34
N GLY A 21 28.44 -40.53 -3.12
CA GLY A 21 28.32 -39.18 -2.63
C GLY A 21 27.42 -39.22 -1.42
N VAL A 22 27.95 -38.79 -0.28
CA VAL A 22 27.12 -38.37 0.85
C VAL A 22 26.36 -37.17 0.34
N ALA A 23 25.17 -37.41 -0.21
CA ALA A 23 24.17 -36.37 -0.35
C ALA A 23 23.96 -35.86 1.08
N THR A 24 24.49 -34.67 1.37
CA THR A 24 24.01 -33.87 2.48
C THR A 24 22.53 -33.67 2.19
N ALA A 25 21.68 -34.54 2.76
CA ALA A 25 20.28 -34.27 2.86
C ALA A 25 20.20 -32.95 3.64
N GLN A 26 19.92 -31.86 2.95
CA GLN A 26 19.35 -30.68 3.56
C GLN A 26 18.22 -31.23 4.42
N ALA A 27 18.35 -31.16 5.74
CA ALA A 27 17.24 -31.44 6.62
C ALA A 27 16.18 -30.41 6.25
N ALA A 28 15.24 -30.79 5.39
CA ALA A 28 14.05 -30.01 5.13
C ALA A 28 13.37 -29.91 6.49
N THR A 29 13.54 -28.77 7.17
CA THR A 29 12.69 -28.42 8.28
C THR A 29 11.28 -28.51 7.74
N SER A 30 10.48 -29.45 8.22
CA SER A 30 9.10 -29.60 7.76
C SER A 30 8.32 -28.39 8.27
N GLU A 31 8.40 -27.29 7.53
CA GLU A 31 7.65 -26.08 7.84
C GLU A 31 6.15 -26.40 7.73
N VAL A 32 5.36 -25.82 8.62
CA VAL A 32 3.90 -26.03 8.67
C VAL A 32 3.17 -24.93 7.87
N VAL A 33 3.92 -24.13 7.11
CA VAL A 33 3.41 -23.06 6.26
C VAL A 33 2.66 -23.67 5.08
N ASP A 34 1.45 -23.19 4.82
CA ASP A 34 0.69 -23.58 3.64
C ASP A 34 1.14 -22.71 2.46
N LEU A 35 1.95 -23.25 1.55
CA LEU A 35 2.43 -22.50 0.38
C LEU A 35 1.41 -22.44 -0.76
N SER A 36 0.21 -23.03 -0.61
CA SER A 36 -0.85 -22.91 -1.62
C SER A 36 -1.65 -21.62 -1.50
N LYS A 37 -1.50 -20.88 -0.39
CA LYS A 37 -2.19 -19.62 -0.07
C LYS A 37 -1.47 -18.82 1.00
N LEU A 38 -1.49 -17.50 0.88
CA LEU A 38 -0.96 -16.62 1.91
C LEU A 38 -2.02 -16.44 3.02
N ARG A 39 -1.81 -17.08 4.17
CA ARG A 39 -2.72 -16.96 5.33
C ARG A 39 -2.22 -15.88 6.32
N VAL A 40 -2.92 -14.77 6.42
CA VAL A 40 -2.53 -13.61 7.23
C VAL A 40 -3.39 -13.48 8.49
N CYS A 41 -2.77 -13.30 9.64
CA CYS A 41 -3.44 -12.93 10.89
C CYS A 41 -3.62 -11.41 10.89
N ALA A 42 -4.86 -10.92 10.97
CA ALA A 42 -5.15 -9.50 10.89
C ALA A 42 -6.32 -9.10 11.78
N ASP A 43 -6.43 -7.79 12.05
CA ASP A 43 -7.52 -7.24 12.83
C ASP A 43 -8.65 -6.76 11.89
N PRO A 44 -9.92 -7.17 12.10
CA PRO A 44 -10.99 -6.81 11.19
C PRO A 44 -11.42 -5.34 11.27
N GLY A 45 -10.94 -4.56 12.25
CA GLY A 45 -11.41 -3.21 12.50
C GLY A 45 -10.32 -2.20 12.81
N ASN A 46 -9.05 -2.46 12.55
CA ASN A 46 -7.93 -1.64 13.06
C ASN A 46 -7.26 -0.73 12.00
N LEU A 47 -8.04 0.00 11.21
CA LEU A 47 -7.47 1.07 10.36
C LEU A 47 -6.57 2.01 11.17
N PRO A 48 -5.39 2.37 10.64
CA PRO A 48 -4.94 2.17 9.25
C PRO A 48 -4.29 0.82 8.91
N TYR A 49 -4.05 -0.05 9.90
CA TYR A 49 -3.33 -1.31 9.68
C TYR A 49 -4.13 -2.24 8.79
N SER A 50 -5.29 -2.69 9.27
CA SER A 50 -6.12 -3.65 8.54
C SER A 50 -7.60 -3.51 8.90
N ASN A 51 -8.47 -3.97 8.00
CA ASN A 51 -9.85 -4.28 8.29
C ASN A 51 -10.40 -5.38 7.38
N ASP A 52 -11.59 -5.88 7.68
CA ASP A 52 -12.27 -6.95 6.93
C ASP A 52 -12.73 -6.55 5.52
N LYS A 53 -12.59 -5.27 5.17
CA LYS A 53 -12.84 -4.71 3.84
C LYS A 53 -11.59 -4.60 2.97
N GLY A 54 -10.40 -4.86 3.52
CA GLY A 54 -9.14 -4.75 2.78
C GLY A 54 -8.66 -3.31 2.54
N GLU A 55 -9.10 -2.37 3.39
CA GLU A 55 -8.84 -0.93 3.22
C GLU A 55 -7.55 -0.47 3.90
N GLY A 56 -6.90 -1.30 4.75
CA GLY A 56 -5.70 -0.91 5.50
C GLY A 56 -4.39 -1.13 4.74
N PHE A 57 -3.32 -0.46 5.16
CA PHE A 57 -2.02 -0.59 4.50
C PHE A 57 -1.42 -2.00 4.68
N GLU A 58 -1.66 -2.67 5.80
CA GLU A 58 -1.23 -4.07 5.98
C GLU A 58 -2.03 -5.00 5.07
N ASN A 59 -3.27 -4.62 4.71
CA ASN A 59 -4.00 -5.33 3.67
C ASN A 59 -3.31 -5.18 2.32
N LYS A 60 -2.87 -3.97 1.97
CA LYS A 60 -2.17 -3.69 0.71
C LYS A 60 -0.80 -4.37 0.61
N ILE A 61 -0.05 -4.41 1.71
CA ILE A 61 1.21 -5.16 1.77
C ILE A 61 0.95 -6.66 1.63
N ALA A 62 -0.10 -7.21 2.26
CA ALA A 62 -0.46 -8.61 2.11
C ALA A 62 -0.91 -8.95 0.68
N GLU A 63 -1.69 -8.07 0.04
CA GLU A 63 -2.10 -8.20 -1.37
C GLU A 63 -0.88 -8.21 -2.30
N LEU A 64 0.09 -7.33 -2.06
CA LEU A 64 1.35 -7.27 -2.82
C LEU A 64 2.15 -8.58 -2.74
N ILE A 65 2.32 -9.11 -1.52
CA ILE A 65 3.06 -10.35 -1.28
C ILE A 65 2.33 -11.56 -1.87
N ALA A 66 1.01 -11.65 -1.71
CA ALA A 66 0.22 -12.73 -2.29
C ALA A 66 0.28 -12.70 -3.82
N GLY A 67 0.26 -11.50 -4.42
CA GLY A 67 0.42 -11.29 -5.85
C GLY A 67 1.77 -11.79 -6.37
N ASP A 68 2.87 -11.47 -5.68
CA ASP A 68 4.22 -11.92 -6.06
C ASP A 68 4.37 -13.45 -5.93
N LEU A 69 3.79 -14.03 -4.87
CA LEU A 69 3.77 -15.48 -4.67
C LEU A 69 2.85 -16.23 -5.64
N GLY A 70 1.93 -15.53 -6.32
CA GLY A 70 0.95 -16.14 -7.22
C GLY A 70 -0.09 -17.01 -6.50
N VAL A 71 -0.37 -16.72 -5.23
CA VAL A 71 -1.27 -17.54 -4.39
C VAL A 71 -2.45 -16.71 -3.84
N PRO A 72 -3.60 -17.35 -3.52
CA PRO A 72 -4.72 -16.65 -2.89
C PRO A 72 -4.35 -16.08 -1.52
N LEU A 73 -4.93 -14.92 -1.18
CA LEU A 73 -4.82 -14.29 0.14
C LEU A 73 -6.03 -14.65 1.01
N GLU A 74 -5.78 -15.22 2.19
CA GLU A 74 -6.81 -15.53 3.19
C GLU A 74 -6.48 -14.87 4.54
N TYR A 75 -7.50 -14.31 5.19
CA TYR A 75 -7.33 -13.68 6.50
C TYR A 75 -7.94 -14.51 7.64
N THR A 76 -7.19 -14.60 8.74
CA THR A 76 -7.74 -14.95 10.06
C THR A 76 -7.96 -13.66 10.85
N TRP A 77 -9.23 -13.25 10.93
CA TRP A 77 -9.63 -12.06 11.66
C TRP A 77 -9.67 -12.29 13.17
N PHE A 78 -8.95 -11.47 13.92
CA PHE A 78 -9.03 -11.41 15.38
C PHE A 78 -8.61 -10.01 15.87
N PRO A 79 -9.33 -9.38 16.81
CA PRO A 79 -8.94 -8.07 17.34
C PRO A 79 -7.53 -8.12 17.94
N GLN A 80 -6.69 -7.15 17.63
CA GLN A 80 -5.29 -7.03 18.05
C GLN A 80 -5.20 -6.57 19.50
N THR A 81 -5.79 -7.37 20.39
CA THR A 81 -5.82 -7.22 21.83
C THR A 81 -5.07 -8.37 22.51
N ILE A 82 -5.18 -8.47 23.83
CA ILE A 82 -4.60 -9.57 24.61
C ILE A 82 -5.02 -10.92 24.02
N GLY A 83 -4.02 -11.73 23.66
CA GLY A 83 -4.23 -13.06 23.11
C GLY A 83 -4.23 -13.15 21.59
N PHE A 84 -4.07 -12.05 20.84
CA PHE A 84 -4.02 -12.05 19.35
C PHE A 84 -3.10 -13.15 18.79
N VAL A 85 -1.82 -13.15 19.17
CA VAL A 85 -0.83 -14.15 18.69
C VAL A 85 -1.22 -15.57 19.07
N ARG A 86 -1.65 -15.76 20.33
CA ARG A 86 -2.06 -17.07 20.85
C ARG A 86 -3.25 -17.66 20.08
N MET A 87 -4.24 -16.82 19.75
CA MET A 87 -5.50 -17.22 19.12
C MET A 87 -5.42 -17.28 17.59
N THR A 88 -4.31 -16.85 16.99
CA THR A 88 -4.10 -16.77 15.53
C THR A 88 -2.86 -17.55 15.11
N LEU A 89 -1.69 -16.90 15.07
CA LEU A 89 -0.42 -17.42 14.58
C LEU A 89 0.02 -18.69 15.35
N ALA A 90 0.03 -18.65 16.68
CA ALA A 90 0.45 -19.80 17.50
C ALA A 90 -0.55 -20.96 17.45
N ALA A 91 -1.82 -20.66 17.17
CA ALA A 91 -2.87 -21.67 16.91
C ALA A 91 -2.84 -22.21 15.47
N LYS A 92 -1.86 -21.80 14.65
CA LYS A 92 -1.68 -22.23 13.25
C LYS A 92 -2.88 -21.94 12.33
N ARG A 93 -3.68 -20.93 12.69
CA ARG A 93 -4.83 -20.49 11.88
C ARG A 93 -4.41 -19.63 10.68
N CYS A 94 -3.21 -19.05 10.76
CA CYS A 94 -2.56 -18.21 9.77
C CYS A 94 -1.04 -18.31 9.95
N ASP A 95 -0.28 -17.86 8.97
CA ASP A 95 1.17 -18.06 8.82
C ASP A 95 2.00 -16.78 8.89
N LEU A 96 1.33 -15.63 8.88
CA LEU A 96 1.99 -14.33 8.79
C LEU A 96 1.22 -13.26 9.57
N ILE A 97 1.92 -12.44 10.34
CA ILE A 97 1.46 -11.13 10.83
C ILE A 97 2.26 -10.06 10.07
N ILE A 98 1.59 -9.09 9.44
CA ILE A 98 2.24 -8.11 8.56
C ILE A 98 3.11 -7.13 9.35
N GLY A 99 2.60 -6.55 10.43
CA GLY A 99 3.32 -5.56 11.23
C GLY A 99 3.40 -5.93 12.70
N VAL A 100 4.62 -6.15 13.19
CA VAL A 100 4.94 -6.19 14.62
C VAL A 100 6.21 -5.42 14.90
N ALA A 101 6.29 -4.80 16.08
CA ALA A 101 7.55 -4.26 16.57
C ALA A 101 8.62 -5.37 16.53
N THR A 102 9.77 -5.08 15.92
CA THR A 102 10.89 -6.03 15.82
C THR A 102 11.35 -6.46 17.20
N THR A 103 11.90 -7.67 17.30
CA THR A 103 12.26 -8.37 18.55
C THR A 103 11.05 -8.68 19.43
N ASN A 104 9.96 -9.11 18.81
CA ASN A 104 8.77 -9.56 19.53
C ASN A 104 8.99 -10.99 20.01
N GLU A 105 9.08 -11.20 21.32
CA GLU A 105 9.43 -12.51 21.92
C GLU A 105 8.33 -13.58 21.79
N LEU A 106 7.16 -13.25 21.24
CA LEU A 106 6.09 -14.23 21.01
C LEU A 106 6.21 -14.94 19.66
N MET A 107 7.12 -14.51 18.78
CA MET A 107 7.22 -14.97 17.40
C MET A 107 8.64 -14.76 16.84
N GLN A 108 8.91 -15.33 15.67
CA GLN A 108 10.12 -15.04 14.92
C GLN A 108 9.87 -13.83 14.01
N ASN A 109 10.84 -12.91 13.93
CA ASN A 109 10.76 -11.71 13.10
C ASN A 109 11.54 -11.88 11.78
N THR A 110 11.01 -11.29 10.70
CA THR A 110 11.75 -10.99 9.47
C THR A 110 12.74 -9.85 9.70
N ASN A 111 13.45 -9.45 8.64
CA ASN A 111 14.11 -8.16 8.60
C ASN A 111 13.06 -7.05 8.75
N PRO A 112 13.41 -5.94 9.43
CA PRO A 112 12.52 -4.79 9.53
C PRO A 112 12.36 -4.12 8.16
N TYR A 113 11.13 -3.80 7.80
CA TYR A 113 10.80 -3.18 6.51
C TYR A 113 10.38 -1.71 6.62
N TYR A 114 10.12 -1.22 7.84
CA TYR A 114 10.10 0.22 8.10
C TYR A 114 10.44 0.54 9.56
N ARG A 115 10.65 1.82 9.84
CA ARG A 115 10.82 2.36 11.19
C ARG A 115 9.91 3.56 11.35
N SER A 116 9.24 3.66 12.49
CA SER A 116 8.39 4.79 12.82
C SER A 116 8.62 5.20 14.28
N SER A 117 8.00 6.30 14.72
CA SER A 117 8.14 6.83 16.07
C SER A 117 6.83 7.28 16.68
N TYR A 118 6.85 7.48 17.99
CA TYR A 118 5.84 8.30 18.65
C TYR A 118 5.98 9.76 18.20
N VAL A 119 4.83 10.41 18.05
CA VAL A 119 4.71 11.78 17.56
C VAL A 119 3.83 12.59 18.49
N ILE A 120 3.92 13.91 18.36
CA ILE A 120 3.04 14.90 18.97
C ILE A 120 2.15 15.45 17.86
N VAL A 121 0.84 15.24 17.97
CA VAL A 121 -0.15 15.90 17.13
C VAL A 121 -0.62 17.16 17.85
N HIS A 122 -0.61 18.30 17.18
CA HIS A 122 -1.01 19.58 17.78
C HIS A 122 -1.51 20.59 16.74
N ARG A 123 -2.12 21.68 17.22
CA ARG A 123 -2.51 22.80 16.37
C ARG A 123 -1.28 23.60 15.89
N PRO A 124 -1.32 24.23 14.69
CA PRO A 124 -0.16 24.96 14.14
C PRO A 124 0.37 26.11 15.00
N ASP A 125 -0.47 26.70 15.84
CA ASP A 125 -0.14 27.83 16.73
C ASP A 125 0.83 27.46 17.85
N LEU A 126 0.93 26.17 18.21
CA LEU A 126 1.76 25.70 19.32
C LEU A 126 3.27 25.77 19.04
N LYS A 127 3.69 25.91 17.77
CA LYS A 127 5.10 26.07 17.31
C LYS A 127 6.13 25.29 18.15
N LEU A 128 6.05 23.95 18.10
CA LEU A 128 7.00 23.06 18.76
C LEU A 128 8.22 22.84 17.84
N GLU A 129 9.38 23.43 18.16
CA GLU A 129 10.55 23.33 17.28
C GLU A 129 11.20 21.94 17.30
N GLU A 130 11.40 21.34 18.48
CA GLU A 130 12.13 20.07 18.61
C GLU A 130 11.30 18.93 19.23
N GLY A 131 10.02 19.17 19.54
CA GLY A 131 9.15 18.14 20.12
C GLY A 131 9.67 17.57 21.45
N ARG A 132 10.34 18.38 22.28
CA ARG A 132 10.92 17.96 23.56
C ARG A 132 9.96 18.22 24.71
N LEU A 133 9.59 17.20 25.47
CA LEU A 133 8.68 17.38 26.62
C LEU A 133 9.27 18.22 27.77
N GLY A 134 10.58 18.47 27.75
CA GLY A 134 11.23 19.40 28.67
C GLY A 134 10.94 20.88 28.38
N ASP A 135 10.38 21.22 27.23
CA ASP A 135 10.08 22.61 26.87
C ASP A 135 9.02 23.19 27.82
N PRO A 136 9.21 24.43 28.33
CA PRO A 136 8.30 25.02 29.31
C PRO A 136 6.84 25.07 28.87
N ILE A 137 6.58 25.15 27.57
CA ILE A 137 5.23 25.21 26.98
C ILE A 137 4.36 24.03 27.42
N PHE A 138 4.93 22.82 27.56
CA PHE A 138 4.17 21.62 27.93
C PHE A 138 3.57 21.69 29.33
N LYS A 139 4.05 22.59 30.20
CA LYS A 139 3.48 22.79 31.54
C LYS A 139 2.08 23.37 31.52
N ASP A 140 1.68 24.01 30.42
CA ASP A 140 0.39 24.67 30.28
C ASP A 140 -0.57 23.93 29.33
N LEU A 141 -0.11 22.88 28.65
CA LEU A 141 -0.90 22.12 27.69
C LEU A 141 -1.64 20.96 28.34
N ARG A 142 -2.86 20.69 27.87
CA ARG A 142 -3.57 19.43 28.15
C ARG A 142 -3.11 18.37 27.17
N LEU A 143 -2.58 17.26 27.69
CA LEU A 143 -1.91 16.23 26.88
C LEU A 143 -2.78 14.98 26.77
N GLY A 144 -3.05 14.50 25.57
CA GLY A 144 -3.61 13.17 25.36
C GLY A 144 -2.52 12.11 25.38
N ILE A 145 -2.64 11.08 26.23
CA ILE A 145 -1.69 9.96 26.30
C ILE A 145 -2.38 8.61 26.40
N GLN A 146 -1.71 7.56 25.95
CA GLN A 146 -2.10 6.17 26.23
C GLN A 146 -1.21 5.59 27.33
N PRO A 147 -1.76 5.12 28.47
CA PRO A 147 -0.98 4.51 29.54
C PRO A 147 -0.22 3.26 29.09
N ARG A 148 0.89 2.95 29.76
CA ARG A 148 1.78 1.80 29.48
C ARG A 148 2.51 1.89 28.14
N THR A 149 2.61 3.08 27.57
CA THR A 149 3.50 3.39 26.44
C THR A 149 4.79 4.05 26.96
N PRO A 150 5.90 4.01 26.20
CA PRO A 150 7.12 4.75 26.54
C PRO A 150 6.86 6.25 26.75
N VAL A 151 5.92 6.81 25.99
CA VAL A 151 5.47 8.20 26.10
C VAL A 151 4.86 8.51 27.47
N ALA A 152 4.00 7.63 28.00
CA ALA A 152 3.41 7.83 29.33
C ALA A 152 4.48 7.85 30.43
N THR A 153 5.53 7.03 30.29
CA THR A 153 6.70 7.07 31.18
C THR A 153 7.43 8.41 31.07
N LEU A 154 7.64 8.92 29.85
CA LEU A 154 8.31 10.19 29.62
C LEU A 154 7.51 11.38 30.21
N VAL A 155 6.20 11.41 29.98
CA VAL A 155 5.27 12.40 30.56
C VAL A 155 5.32 12.37 32.10
N ALA A 156 5.41 11.18 32.70
CA ALA A 156 5.58 11.03 34.14
C ALA A 156 6.90 11.61 34.66
N ARG A 157 8.02 11.37 33.95
CA ARG A 157 9.34 11.89 34.33
C ARG A 157 9.40 13.42 34.31
N HIS A 158 8.66 14.06 33.40
CA HIS A 158 8.55 15.51 33.34
C HIS A 158 7.50 16.10 34.30
N GLY A 159 6.84 15.27 35.11
CA GLY A 159 5.83 15.73 36.07
C GLY A 159 4.53 16.21 35.39
N LEU A 160 4.28 15.79 34.15
CA LEU A 160 3.16 16.27 33.33
C LEU A 160 1.89 15.41 33.44
N LEU A 161 1.86 14.40 34.31
CA LEU A 161 0.69 13.51 34.46
C LEU A 161 -0.57 14.26 34.90
N THR A 162 -0.45 15.32 35.69
CA THR A 162 -1.60 16.15 36.11
C THR A 162 -2.23 16.93 34.96
N ARG A 163 -1.49 17.06 33.85
CA ARG A 163 -1.96 17.67 32.60
C ARG A 163 -2.49 16.63 31.60
N ALA A 164 -2.34 15.34 31.90
CA ALA A 164 -2.60 14.28 30.95
C ALA A 164 -4.04 13.76 31.05
N ARG A 165 -4.75 13.73 29.90
CA ARG A 165 -5.96 12.95 29.69
C ARG A 165 -5.58 11.56 29.20
N SER A 166 -6.12 10.55 29.86
CA SER A 166 -5.84 9.15 29.53
C SER A 166 -6.80 8.62 28.47
N TYR A 167 -6.24 7.96 27.46
CA TYR A 167 -6.95 7.20 26.43
C TYR A 167 -6.56 5.72 26.55
N LYS A 168 -7.51 4.81 26.37
CA LYS A 168 -7.25 3.37 26.52
C LYS A 168 -6.21 2.91 25.49
N LEU A 169 -5.22 2.13 25.94
CA LEU A 169 -4.26 1.49 25.04
C LEU A 169 -4.81 0.18 24.46
N ILE A 170 -5.45 -0.63 25.30
CA ILE A 170 -5.99 -1.94 24.93
C ILE A 170 -7.51 -1.80 24.87
N VAL A 171 -8.07 -1.98 23.67
CA VAL A 171 -9.50 -1.89 23.38
C VAL A 171 -9.91 -2.97 22.39
N ASP A 172 -11.22 -3.14 22.22
CA ASP A 172 -11.75 -3.78 21.02
C ASP A 172 -11.74 -2.74 19.89
N THR A 173 -10.77 -2.87 18.99
CA THR A 173 -10.51 -1.98 17.84
C THR A 173 -11.68 -1.89 16.86
N ARG A 174 -12.60 -2.87 16.89
CA ARG A 174 -13.85 -2.84 16.11
C ARG A 174 -14.83 -1.80 16.64
N LEU A 175 -14.71 -1.43 17.91
CA LEU A 175 -15.65 -0.55 18.62
C LEU A 175 -15.01 0.80 18.98
N GLU A 176 -13.76 0.78 19.42
CA GLU A 176 -13.07 1.96 19.94
C GLU A 176 -11.81 2.27 19.11
N LYS A 177 -11.60 3.55 18.80
CA LYS A 177 -10.39 4.07 18.14
C LYS A 177 -9.74 5.17 18.98
N PRO A 178 -8.95 4.83 20.00
CA PRO A 178 -8.44 5.81 20.96
C PRO A 178 -7.62 6.94 20.32
N VAL A 179 -6.73 6.63 19.37
CA VAL A 179 -5.92 7.67 18.69
C VAL A 179 -6.78 8.56 17.79
N ARG A 180 -7.83 8.01 17.16
CA ARG A 180 -8.82 8.81 16.44
C ARG A 180 -9.52 9.80 17.38
N SER A 181 -9.98 9.33 18.54
CA SER A 181 -10.59 10.19 19.55
C SER A 181 -9.63 11.26 20.06
N MET A 182 -8.33 10.95 20.20
CA MET A 182 -7.32 11.96 20.55
C MET A 182 -7.25 13.07 19.50
N VAL A 183 -7.27 12.74 18.20
CA VAL A 183 -7.29 13.74 17.11
C VAL A 183 -8.57 14.58 17.16
N GLU A 184 -9.74 13.94 17.29
CA GLU A 184 -11.03 14.62 17.41
C GLU A 184 -11.07 15.58 18.62
N ASP A 185 -10.45 15.20 19.73
CA ASP A 185 -10.42 16.00 20.95
C ASP A 185 -9.44 17.19 20.87
N ILE A 186 -8.41 17.14 19.99
CA ILE A 186 -7.63 18.33 19.63
C ILE A 186 -8.50 19.32 18.85
N VAL A 187 -9.25 18.83 17.86
CA VAL A 187 -10.14 19.64 17.02
C VAL A 187 -11.22 20.32 17.86
N LYS A 188 -11.79 19.61 18.84
CA LYS A 188 -12.77 20.17 19.81
C LYS A 188 -12.14 21.08 20.85
N GLY A 189 -10.81 21.13 20.95
CA GLY A 189 -10.11 21.89 21.99
C GLY A 189 -10.25 21.29 23.40
N GLU A 190 -10.53 19.98 23.52
CA GLU A 190 -10.56 19.27 24.80
C GLU A 190 -9.14 18.93 25.30
N ILE A 191 -8.23 18.67 24.36
CA ILE A 191 -6.79 18.58 24.60
C ILE A 191 -6.03 19.53 23.64
N ASP A 192 -4.80 19.87 23.99
CA ASP A 192 -3.97 20.80 23.22
C ASP A 192 -2.93 20.06 22.37
N ALA A 193 -2.46 18.90 22.83
CA ALA A 193 -1.58 18.02 22.08
C ALA A 193 -1.85 16.55 22.39
N ALA A 194 -1.71 15.66 21.40
CA ALA A 194 -1.83 14.22 21.55
C ALA A 194 -0.49 13.56 21.30
N LEU A 195 0.01 12.78 22.26
CA LEU A 195 1.24 12.03 22.13
C LEU A 195 0.88 10.58 21.78
N ALA A 196 1.03 10.23 20.50
CA ALA A 196 0.48 9.00 19.92
C ALA A 196 1.49 8.27 19.04
N TRP A 197 1.22 6.99 18.78
CA TRP A 197 2.04 6.19 17.87
C TRP A 197 1.87 6.66 16.42
N GLY A 198 2.98 6.95 15.75
CA GLY A 198 3.04 7.65 14.46
C GLY A 198 2.11 7.11 13.38
N PRO A 199 2.13 5.80 13.04
CA PRO A 199 1.27 5.24 12.00
C PRO A 199 -0.23 5.46 12.25
N LEU A 200 -0.68 5.41 13.51
CA LEU A 200 -2.07 5.71 13.85
C LEU A 200 -2.36 7.21 13.78
N ALA A 201 -1.45 8.01 14.33
CA ALA A 201 -1.61 9.45 14.42
C ALA A 201 -1.67 10.10 13.03
N GLY A 202 -0.69 9.80 12.18
CA GLY A 202 -0.61 10.40 10.85
C GLY A 202 -1.80 10.05 9.95
N TYR A 203 -2.29 8.81 10.00
CA TYR A 203 -3.51 8.43 9.29
C TYR A 203 -4.74 9.21 9.78
N TRP A 204 -5.00 9.24 11.09
CA TRP A 204 -6.20 9.90 11.59
C TRP A 204 -6.15 11.43 11.44
N VAL A 205 -4.95 12.03 11.46
CA VAL A 205 -4.75 13.44 11.09
C VAL A 205 -5.11 13.65 9.62
N LYS A 206 -4.55 12.84 8.71
CA LYS A 206 -4.86 12.91 7.27
C LYS A 206 -6.36 12.80 6.98
N GLU A 207 -7.05 11.85 7.64
CA GLU A 207 -8.47 11.58 7.38
C GLU A 207 -9.43 12.59 8.01
N LEU A 208 -9.10 13.15 9.17
CA LEU A 208 -10.07 13.93 9.96
C LEU A 208 -9.72 15.40 10.13
N ALA A 209 -8.44 15.74 10.15
CA ALA A 209 -7.96 17.05 10.56
C ALA A 209 -6.61 17.37 9.90
N PRO A 210 -6.56 17.52 8.56
CA PRO A 210 -5.31 17.73 7.83
C PRO A 210 -4.59 19.01 8.25
N ASP A 211 -5.27 19.98 8.85
CA ASP A 211 -4.63 21.21 9.35
C ASP A 211 -3.81 21.02 10.63
N LEU A 212 -3.85 19.85 11.27
CA LEU A 212 -3.03 19.56 12.45
C LEU A 212 -1.60 19.19 12.06
N VAL A 213 -0.66 19.62 12.89
CA VAL A 213 0.77 19.37 12.71
C VAL A 213 1.16 18.10 13.45
N VAL A 214 1.96 17.25 12.80
CA VAL A 214 2.54 16.05 13.41
C VAL A 214 4.05 16.20 13.53
N THR A 215 4.50 16.39 14.76
CA THR A 215 5.91 16.63 15.11
C THR A 215 6.49 15.37 15.76
N PRO A 216 7.66 14.85 15.34
CA PRO A 216 8.29 13.73 16.04
C PRO A 216 8.52 14.03 17.52
N LEU A 217 8.24 13.07 18.39
CA LEU A 217 8.55 13.20 19.80
C LEU A 217 10.05 12.92 20.01
N ALA A 218 10.80 13.91 20.45
CA ALA A 218 12.23 13.75 20.71
C ALA A 218 12.47 12.86 21.94
N SER A 219 13.50 12.01 21.82
CA SER A 219 14.01 11.25 22.96
C SER A 219 14.75 12.16 23.93
N ASP A 220 14.62 11.89 25.22
CA ASP A 220 15.48 12.46 26.25
C ASP A 220 16.70 11.57 26.53
N SER A 221 17.58 12.03 27.42
CA SER A 221 18.73 11.25 27.93
C SER A 221 18.35 10.02 28.76
N GLY A 222 17.06 9.69 28.85
CA GLY A 222 16.53 8.52 29.53
C GLY A 222 16.57 7.24 28.68
N PRO A 223 16.22 6.08 29.27
CA PRO A 223 16.21 4.79 28.58
C PRO A 223 15.00 4.60 27.65
N GLU A 224 14.04 5.54 27.63
CA GLU A 224 12.81 5.41 26.86
C GLU A 224 13.07 5.47 25.36
N ARG A 225 12.90 4.32 24.69
CA ARG A 225 12.93 4.26 23.24
C ARG A 225 11.58 4.71 22.66
N LEU A 226 11.62 5.70 21.76
CA LEU A 226 10.43 6.31 21.14
C LEU A 226 10.24 5.93 19.67
N ASP A 227 11.27 5.38 19.03
CA ASP A 227 11.19 4.82 17.69
C ASP A 227 11.20 3.29 17.73
N PHE A 228 10.48 2.66 16.81
CA PHE A 228 10.46 1.21 16.70
C PHE A 228 10.60 0.80 15.25
N ARG A 229 11.41 -0.24 15.02
CA ARG A 229 11.44 -0.95 13.75
C ARG A 229 10.27 -1.91 13.71
N VAL A 230 9.68 -2.05 12.53
CA VAL A 230 8.55 -2.94 12.30
C VAL A 230 8.97 -3.99 11.28
N SER A 231 8.62 -5.23 11.60
CA SER A 231 8.95 -6.45 10.85
C SER A 231 7.69 -7.30 10.74
N MET A 232 7.69 -8.26 9.83
CA MET A 232 6.68 -9.31 9.82
C MET A 232 6.94 -10.32 10.93
N GLY A 233 5.86 -10.93 11.42
CA GLY A 233 5.87 -11.97 12.43
C GLY A 233 5.47 -13.32 11.86
N ILE A 234 6.30 -14.34 12.07
CA ILE A 234 6.09 -15.74 11.67
C ILE A 234 6.31 -16.67 12.87
N ARG A 235 5.96 -17.96 12.76
CA ARG A 235 6.24 -18.88 13.86
C ARG A 235 7.74 -19.18 13.92
N TYR A 236 8.18 -19.66 15.09
CA TYR A 236 9.54 -20.14 15.24
C TYR A 236 9.80 -21.38 14.38
N ASN A 237 11.05 -21.52 13.94
CA ASN A 237 11.55 -22.64 13.14
C ASN A 237 10.94 -22.72 11.73
N GLU A 238 10.70 -21.57 11.10
CA GLU A 238 10.30 -21.44 9.69
C GLU A 238 11.35 -20.64 8.90
N PRO A 239 12.60 -21.13 8.79
CA PRO A 239 13.70 -20.41 8.15
C PRO A 239 13.51 -20.15 6.66
N ASP A 240 12.99 -21.10 5.89
CA ASP A 240 12.79 -20.95 4.44
C ASP A 240 11.69 -19.93 4.17
N TRP A 241 10.58 -20.01 4.91
CA TRP A 241 9.54 -18.99 4.87
C TRP A 241 10.07 -17.59 5.23
N LYS A 242 10.91 -17.50 6.27
CA LYS A 242 11.58 -16.25 6.62
C LYS A 242 12.46 -15.71 5.50
N HIS A 243 13.25 -16.57 4.87
CA HIS A 243 14.16 -16.18 3.79
C HIS A 243 13.38 -15.68 2.57
N LEU A 244 12.29 -16.37 2.21
CA LEU A 244 11.38 -15.95 1.15
C LEU A 244 10.80 -14.57 1.44
N LEU A 245 10.18 -14.38 2.62
CA LEU A 245 9.61 -13.09 3.02
C LEU A 245 10.66 -11.97 3.04
N ASN A 246 11.87 -12.24 3.53
CA ASN A 246 12.96 -11.26 3.49
C ASN A 246 13.34 -10.85 2.07
N GLY A 247 13.34 -11.79 1.12
CA GLY A 247 13.57 -11.50 -0.30
C GLY A 247 12.48 -10.60 -0.87
N LEU A 248 11.21 -10.89 -0.57
CA LEU A 248 10.06 -10.10 -0.99
C LEU A 248 10.07 -8.69 -0.39
N LEU A 249 10.42 -8.57 0.89
CA LEU A 249 10.55 -7.28 1.57
C LEU A 249 11.64 -6.40 0.94
N GLU A 250 12.76 -6.99 0.52
CA GLU A 250 13.82 -6.26 -0.17
C GLU A 250 13.41 -5.85 -1.58
N GLN A 251 12.77 -6.78 -2.32
CA GLN A 251 12.31 -6.54 -3.68
C GLN A 251 11.26 -5.43 -3.77
N HIS A 252 10.30 -5.42 -2.83
CA HIS A 252 9.15 -4.52 -2.83
C HIS A 252 9.33 -3.33 -1.88
N LYS A 253 10.57 -3.00 -1.50
CA LYS A 253 10.84 -1.96 -0.51
C LYS A 253 10.22 -0.61 -0.89
N ALA A 254 10.37 -0.20 -2.16
CA ALA A 254 9.85 1.08 -2.64
C ALA A 254 8.31 1.10 -2.62
N GLU A 255 7.67 0.06 -3.13
CA GLU A 255 6.22 -0.12 -3.12
C GLU A 255 5.64 -0.12 -1.69
N ILE A 256 6.34 -0.75 -0.74
CA ILE A 256 5.93 -0.76 0.68
C ILE A 256 6.09 0.62 1.31
N GLU A 257 7.18 1.34 1.05
CA GLU A 257 7.38 2.71 1.54
C GLU A 257 6.31 3.67 0.97
N GLU A 258 5.94 3.51 -0.30
CA GLU A 258 4.87 4.26 -0.96
C GLU A 258 3.50 3.97 -0.31
N ILE A 259 3.17 2.69 -0.11
CA ILE A 259 1.96 2.28 0.63
C ILE A 259 1.92 2.94 2.01
N LEU A 260 3.01 2.89 2.77
CA LEU A 260 3.05 3.48 4.12
C LEU A 260 2.88 5.00 4.09
N THR A 261 3.55 5.68 3.16
CA THR A 261 3.46 7.14 2.97
C THR A 261 2.04 7.56 2.59
N ASN A 262 1.38 6.80 1.72
CA ASN A 262 -0.01 7.05 1.32
C ASN A 262 -1.02 6.95 2.46
N TYR A 263 -0.71 6.21 3.52
CA TYR A 263 -1.53 6.15 4.72
C TYR A 263 -1.12 7.18 5.80
N GLY A 264 -0.21 8.10 5.46
CA GLY A 264 0.28 9.14 6.38
C GLY A 264 1.20 8.59 7.47
N VAL A 265 1.83 7.42 7.27
CA VAL A 265 2.73 6.85 8.26
C VAL A 265 4.04 7.66 8.30
N PRO A 266 4.45 8.21 9.46
CA PRO A 266 5.74 8.87 9.57
C PRO A 266 6.87 7.85 9.51
N LEU A 267 7.69 7.92 8.48
CA LEU A 267 8.81 7.02 8.26
C LEU A 267 10.11 7.63 8.76
N LEU A 268 10.93 6.83 9.45
CA LEU A 268 12.26 7.20 9.90
C LEU A 268 13.34 6.45 9.12
N ASP A 269 14.45 7.10 8.86
CA ASP A 269 15.64 6.49 8.29
C ASP A 269 16.41 5.63 9.32
N ALA A 270 17.52 5.05 8.86
CA ALA A 270 18.37 4.22 9.70
C ALA A 270 18.97 4.98 10.89
N GLN A 271 19.15 6.29 10.76
CA GLN A 271 19.68 7.21 11.77
C GLN A 271 18.57 7.75 12.70
N GLY A 272 17.30 7.50 12.39
CA GLY A 272 16.15 7.95 13.16
C GLY A 272 15.68 9.35 12.77
N LYS A 273 16.19 9.90 11.67
CA LYS A 273 15.68 11.13 11.07
C LYS A 273 14.44 10.80 10.26
N LEU A 274 13.46 11.67 10.33
CA LEU A 274 12.21 11.55 9.60
C LEU A 274 12.45 11.68 8.09
N LEU A 275 12.09 10.64 7.34
CA LEU A 275 12.12 10.57 5.88
C LEU A 275 10.94 11.34 5.28
N HIS A 276 9.74 11.13 5.86
CA HIS A 276 8.51 11.83 5.54
C HIS A 276 7.84 12.26 6.83
N ARG A 277 7.55 13.56 6.99
CA ARG A 277 6.75 14.01 8.12
C ARG A 277 5.36 13.43 8.00
N ALA A 278 4.77 13.06 9.14
CA ALA A 278 3.33 12.82 9.21
C ALA A 278 2.52 14.13 9.13
N SER A 279 3.15 15.26 8.81
CA SER A 279 2.44 16.49 8.51
C SER A 279 1.88 16.41 7.10
N ALA A 280 0.62 16.81 7.00
CA ALA A 280 0.17 17.63 5.90
C ALA A 280 1.04 18.92 5.84
N ASP A 281 2.29 18.78 5.39
CA ASP A 281 3.05 19.97 5.00
C ASP A 281 2.35 20.54 3.74
N PRO A 282 2.09 21.85 3.66
CA PRO A 282 1.50 22.48 2.47
C PRO A 282 2.30 22.23 1.19
N ASP A 283 3.57 21.85 1.32
CA ASP A 283 4.48 21.50 0.22
C ASP A 283 4.37 20.01 -0.18
N ASP A 284 3.82 19.14 0.68
CA ASP A 284 3.44 17.75 0.38
C ASP A 284 1.91 17.59 0.25
N ALA A 285 1.16 18.69 0.34
CA ALA A 285 -0.20 18.73 -0.10
C ALA A 285 -0.21 18.44 -1.61
N LEU A 286 -1.11 17.55 -2.04
CA LEU A 286 -1.60 17.57 -3.40
C LEU A 286 -1.81 19.05 -3.77
N PRO A 287 -1.28 19.53 -4.92
CA PRO A 287 -1.23 20.95 -5.21
C PRO A 287 -2.58 21.58 -4.90
N ALA A 288 -2.55 22.61 -4.04
CA ALA A 288 -3.75 23.38 -3.70
C ALA A 288 -4.52 23.71 -4.99
N GLU A 289 -5.86 23.65 -4.95
CA GLU A 289 -6.70 23.96 -6.11
C GLU A 289 -6.16 25.21 -6.84
N GLY A 290 -5.62 25.00 -8.04
CA GLY A 290 -5.01 26.05 -8.86
C GLY A 290 -3.48 26.05 -9.01
N GLN A 291 -2.72 25.19 -8.32
CA GLN A 291 -1.31 24.98 -8.64
C GLN A 291 -1.15 23.96 -9.79
N PRO A 292 -0.37 24.28 -10.84
CA PRO A 292 -0.27 23.42 -12.02
C PRO A 292 0.50 22.14 -11.69
N VAL A 293 -0.17 21.00 -11.74
CA VAL A 293 0.47 19.67 -11.68
C VAL A 293 1.37 19.53 -12.92
N PRO A 294 2.69 19.33 -12.75
CA PRO A 294 3.59 19.20 -13.88
C PRO A 294 3.34 17.88 -14.62
N GLU A 295 3.46 17.92 -15.95
CA GLU A 295 3.36 16.72 -16.77
C GLU A 295 4.63 15.86 -16.61
N PRO A 296 4.52 14.59 -16.17
CA PRO A 296 5.69 13.74 -15.97
C PRO A 296 6.23 13.21 -17.30
N ALA A 297 7.54 12.98 -17.36
CA ALA A 297 8.21 12.43 -18.55
C ALA A 297 7.75 10.99 -18.87
N GLY A 298 7.52 10.16 -17.84
CA GLY A 298 7.03 8.77 -17.96
C GLY A 298 5.51 8.63 -17.83
N TYR A 299 5.04 7.40 -17.63
CA TYR A 299 3.68 7.13 -17.18
C TYR A 299 3.59 7.26 -15.65
N ARG A 300 2.44 7.70 -15.11
CA ARG A 300 2.19 7.67 -13.66
C ARG A 300 1.96 6.23 -13.22
N THR A 301 2.72 5.72 -12.27
CA THR A 301 2.63 4.32 -11.82
C THR A 301 1.87 4.11 -10.51
N GLU A 302 1.55 5.21 -9.83
CA GLU A 302 1.03 5.28 -8.46
C GLU A 302 -0.02 6.39 -8.31
N ASP A 303 -0.74 6.44 -7.18
CA ASP A 303 -1.79 7.43 -6.85
C ASP A 303 -2.67 7.84 -8.03
N TYR A 304 -3.33 6.86 -8.64
CA TYR A 304 -4.12 7.11 -9.83
C TYR A 304 -5.29 8.08 -9.62
N ARG A 305 -5.64 8.37 -8.34
CA ARG A 305 -6.67 9.31 -7.91
C ARG A 305 -6.03 10.50 -7.20
N ALA A 306 -5.53 11.45 -7.98
CA ALA A 306 -4.83 12.64 -7.52
C ALA A 306 -5.01 13.76 -8.57
N PRO A 307 -4.77 15.05 -8.23
CA PRO A 307 -4.75 16.12 -9.22
C PRO A 307 -3.88 15.76 -10.42
N VAL A 308 -4.43 15.99 -11.60
CA VAL A 308 -3.80 15.68 -12.89
C VAL A 308 -3.30 16.96 -13.55
N PRO A 309 -2.35 16.89 -14.50
CA PRO A 309 -1.90 18.05 -15.26
C PRO A 309 -3.06 18.79 -15.92
N ALA A 310 -2.94 20.10 -16.08
CA ALA A 310 -3.95 20.90 -16.79
C ALA A 310 -4.10 20.51 -18.27
N GLY A 311 -3.11 19.79 -18.82
CA GLY A 311 -3.17 19.19 -20.14
C GLY A 311 -2.13 18.11 -20.36
N LEU A 312 -2.19 17.47 -21.52
CA LEU A 312 -1.25 16.44 -21.95
C LEU A 312 -0.57 16.89 -23.26
N THR A 313 0.76 16.96 -23.26
CA THR A 313 1.54 17.32 -24.44
C THR A 313 1.26 16.35 -25.58
N GLY A 314 0.86 16.89 -26.73
CA GLY A 314 0.50 16.11 -27.92
C GLY A 314 -0.97 15.70 -28.00
N ALA A 315 -1.76 15.88 -26.94
CA ALA A 315 -3.21 15.67 -26.94
C ALA A 315 -3.96 17.00 -26.78
N GLN A 316 -5.17 17.07 -27.33
CA GLN A 316 -6.10 18.14 -27.01
C GLN A 316 -6.75 17.85 -25.65
N THR A 317 -6.63 18.75 -24.69
CA THR A 317 -7.38 18.63 -23.43
C THR A 317 -8.68 19.43 -23.54
N VAL A 318 -9.81 18.82 -23.19
CA VAL A 318 -11.14 19.46 -23.27
C VAL A 318 -11.85 19.37 -21.94
N ASP A 319 -12.65 20.39 -21.63
CA ASP A 319 -13.62 20.39 -20.54
C ASP A 319 -14.97 19.80 -21.01
N LEU A 320 -15.95 19.79 -20.11
CA LEU A 320 -17.30 19.29 -20.41
C LEU A 320 -17.93 19.94 -21.65
N ASP A 321 -17.82 21.26 -21.81
CA ASP A 321 -18.41 21.97 -22.95
C ASP A 321 -17.66 21.68 -24.26
N GLY A 322 -16.34 21.54 -24.19
CA GLY A 322 -15.52 21.06 -25.30
C GLY A 322 -15.93 19.66 -25.75
N LEU A 323 -16.11 18.73 -24.81
CA LEU A 323 -16.57 17.38 -25.11
C LEU A 323 -17.97 17.38 -25.74
N ARG A 324 -18.91 18.18 -25.23
CA ARG A 324 -20.26 18.30 -25.81
C ARG A 324 -20.22 18.81 -27.25
N LYS A 325 -19.37 19.79 -27.56
CA LYS A 325 -19.17 20.30 -28.93
C LYS A 325 -18.59 19.21 -29.85
N LEU A 326 -17.63 18.43 -29.36
CA LEU A 326 -17.04 17.31 -30.10
C LEU A 326 -18.08 16.23 -30.43
N LEU A 327 -18.93 15.87 -29.47
CA LEU A 327 -19.98 14.88 -29.67
C LEU A 327 -21.08 15.36 -30.62
N ALA A 328 -21.35 16.67 -30.68
CA ALA A 328 -22.26 17.25 -31.65
C ALA A 328 -21.73 17.19 -33.10
N ALA A 329 -20.41 17.21 -33.28
CA ALA A 329 -19.77 17.15 -34.61
C ALA A 329 -19.78 15.75 -35.25
N LYS A 330 -20.15 14.70 -34.48
CA LYS A 330 -20.29 13.29 -34.88
C LYS A 330 -19.12 12.73 -35.71
N ASP A 331 -18.10 12.21 -35.04
CA ASP A 331 -17.29 11.03 -35.42
C ASP A 331 -16.12 10.87 -34.43
N VAL A 332 -16.42 10.47 -33.20
CA VAL A 332 -15.43 10.37 -32.12
C VAL A 332 -15.55 9.01 -31.45
N LEU A 333 -14.42 8.38 -31.14
CA LEU A 333 -14.38 7.21 -30.28
C LEU A 333 -14.24 7.65 -28.82
N LEU A 334 -15.22 7.31 -27.99
CA LEU A 334 -15.19 7.53 -26.55
C LEU A 334 -14.63 6.31 -25.83
N VAL A 335 -13.55 6.47 -25.06
CA VAL A 335 -12.86 5.39 -24.35
C VAL A 335 -12.80 5.70 -22.86
N ASP A 336 -13.53 4.90 -22.09
CA ASP A 336 -13.46 4.87 -20.63
C ASP A 336 -12.38 3.86 -20.21
N VAL A 337 -11.42 4.28 -19.39
CA VAL A 337 -10.33 3.41 -18.91
C VAL A 337 -10.39 3.17 -17.40
N MET A 338 -11.54 3.37 -16.76
CA MET A 338 -11.71 3.15 -15.33
C MET A 338 -11.18 1.77 -14.90
N PRO A 339 -10.43 1.67 -13.79
CA PRO A 339 -10.00 0.37 -13.28
C PRO A 339 -11.18 -0.46 -12.77
N THR A 340 -11.00 -1.77 -12.84
CA THR A 340 -11.92 -2.75 -12.28
C THR A 340 -11.13 -3.97 -11.82
N GLN A 341 -11.72 -4.71 -10.87
CA GLN A 341 -11.25 -6.04 -10.51
C GLN A 341 -11.02 -6.88 -11.77
N ARG A 342 -9.84 -7.51 -11.83
CA ARG A 342 -9.51 -8.51 -12.85
C ARG A 342 -10.28 -9.79 -12.54
N LYS A 343 -10.62 -10.52 -13.60
CA LYS A 343 -11.23 -11.84 -13.46
C LYS A 343 -10.18 -12.76 -12.83
N PRO A 344 -10.44 -13.41 -11.69
CA PRO A 344 -9.47 -14.30 -11.08
C PRO A 344 -9.17 -15.49 -12.01
N GLU A 345 -7.88 -15.82 -12.14
CA GLU A 345 -7.39 -16.93 -12.98
C GLU A 345 -7.77 -18.29 -12.36
N ASN A 346 -7.55 -18.45 -11.05
CA ASN A 346 -7.75 -19.70 -10.30
C ASN A 346 -9.16 -19.86 -9.72
N ARG A 347 -10.19 -19.77 -10.56
CA ARG A 347 -11.59 -19.91 -10.13
C ARG A 347 -12.02 -21.39 -10.03
N PRO A 348 -12.76 -21.80 -8.99
CA PRO A 348 -13.31 -23.15 -8.90
C PRO A 348 -14.11 -23.51 -10.15
N ALA A 349 -13.92 -24.74 -10.65
CA ALA A 349 -14.66 -25.24 -11.81
C ALA A 349 -16.17 -25.11 -11.57
N GLY A 350 -16.88 -24.42 -12.47
CA GLY A 350 -18.31 -24.13 -12.36
C GLY A 350 -18.69 -22.80 -11.69
N SER A 351 -17.73 -22.02 -11.18
CA SER A 351 -18.01 -20.69 -10.65
C SER A 351 -18.30 -19.66 -11.76
N ILE A 352 -19.44 -18.97 -11.62
CA ILE A 352 -19.88 -17.95 -12.57
C ILE A 352 -19.21 -16.62 -12.21
N TRP A 353 -18.35 -16.12 -13.09
CA TRP A 353 -17.88 -14.74 -13.03
C TRP A 353 -18.93 -13.83 -13.66
N ARG A 354 -19.37 -12.82 -12.91
CA ARG A 354 -20.21 -11.76 -13.44
C ARG A 354 -19.34 -10.53 -13.63
N ASP A 355 -19.20 -10.10 -14.87
CA ASP A 355 -18.48 -8.88 -15.13
C ASP A 355 -19.18 -7.70 -14.45
N PRO A 356 -18.41 -6.83 -13.77
CA PRO A 356 -18.97 -5.63 -13.19
C PRO A 356 -19.52 -4.75 -14.31
N THR A 357 -20.56 -3.99 -14.00
CA THR A 357 -21.11 -2.99 -14.91
C THR A 357 -20.86 -1.61 -14.33
N ARG A 358 -20.58 -0.62 -15.17
CA ARG A 358 -20.54 0.79 -14.75
C ARG A 358 -21.37 1.64 -15.69
N GLU A 359 -21.96 2.70 -15.15
CA GLU A 359 -22.51 3.77 -15.95
C GLU A 359 -21.36 4.64 -16.46
N THR A 360 -21.34 4.92 -17.77
CA THR A 360 -20.36 5.78 -18.43
C THR A 360 -21.06 6.74 -19.40
N ILE A 361 -20.29 7.54 -20.14
CA ILE A 361 -20.82 8.43 -21.19
C ILE A 361 -21.46 7.58 -22.29
N LYS A 362 -22.67 7.93 -22.72
CA LYS A 362 -23.40 7.18 -23.76
C LYS A 362 -22.57 7.00 -25.04
N GLY A 363 -22.47 5.75 -25.52
CA GLY A 363 -21.66 5.36 -26.67
C GLY A 363 -20.16 5.13 -26.37
N ALA A 364 -19.73 5.27 -25.12
CA ALA A 364 -18.36 4.96 -24.72
C ALA A 364 -18.11 3.45 -24.61
N VAL A 365 -16.85 3.09 -24.83
CA VAL A 365 -16.37 1.72 -24.66
C VAL A 365 -15.50 1.68 -23.41
N TRP A 366 -15.73 0.69 -22.54
CA TRP A 366 -14.93 0.55 -21.32
C TRP A 366 -13.75 -0.39 -21.57
N LEU A 367 -12.58 0.19 -21.86
CA LEU A 367 -11.31 -0.55 -22.00
C LEU A 367 -10.62 -0.57 -20.62
N ALA A 368 -11.16 -1.42 -19.75
CA ALA A 368 -10.85 -1.39 -18.33
C ALA A 368 -9.38 -1.71 -18.06
N ASN A 369 -8.80 -1.08 -17.03
CA ASN A 369 -7.41 -1.26 -16.58
C ASN A 369 -6.32 -0.77 -17.56
N MET A 370 -6.67 -0.33 -18.78
CA MET A 370 -5.67 0.05 -19.80
C MET A 370 -4.96 1.39 -19.53
N GLY A 371 -5.32 2.07 -18.43
CA GLY A 371 -4.66 3.27 -17.94
C GLY A 371 -3.60 3.04 -16.86
N TYR A 372 -3.30 1.79 -16.47
CA TYR A 372 -2.21 1.55 -15.52
C TYR A 372 -0.87 2.06 -16.08
N GLY A 373 0.00 2.54 -15.20
CA GLY A 373 1.31 3.09 -15.58
C GLY A 373 2.24 2.02 -16.14
N ARG A 374 2.22 0.83 -15.53
CA ARG A 374 2.86 -0.38 -16.04
C ARG A 374 1.77 -1.31 -16.60
N LEU A 375 1.85 -1.62 -17.89
CA LEU A 375 1.05 -2.66 -18.53
C LEU A 375 1.99 -3.78 -18.96
N PRO A 376 1.62 -5.06 -18.77
CA PRO A 376 2.31 -6.17 -19.43
C PRO A 376 2.36 -5.95 -20.95
N GLU A 377 3.43 -6.38 -21.61
CA GLU A 377 3.61 -6.19 -23.07
C GLU A 377 2.44 -6.76 -23.88
N THR A 378 1.85 -7.87 -23.43
CA THR A 378 0.67 -8.50 -24.04
C THR A 378 -0.58 -7.64 -23.91
N GLU A 379 -0.80 -7.02 -22.75
CA GLU A 379 -1.91 -6.09 -22.53
C GLU A 379 -1.70 -4.78 -23.30
N GLU A 380 -0.46 -4.30 -23.37
CA GLU A 380 -0.11 -3.11 -24.15
C GLU A 380 -0.38 -3.33 -25.65
N ALA A 381 0.04 -4.48 -26.19
CA ALA A 381 -0.24 -4.87 -27.57
C ALA A 381 -1.75 -5.03 -27.82
N ALA A 382 -2.47 -5.65 -26.88
CA ALA A 382 -3.92 -5.82 -26.95
C ALA A 382 -4.66 -4.47 -26.90
N PHE A 383 -4.23 -3.55 -26.03
CA PHE A 383 -4.81 -2.21 -25.92
C PHE A 383 -4.63 -1.44 -27.23
N LYS A 384 -3.41 -1.44 -27.79
CA LYS A 384 -3.12 -0.83 -29.09
C LYS A 384 -4.01 -1.39 -30.20
N ALA A 385 -4.08 -2.72 -30.29
CA ALA A 385 -4.87 -3.40 -31.31
C ALA A 385 -6.37 -3.10 -31.19
N GLU A 386 -6.91 -3.13 -29.97
CA GLU A 386 -8.32 -2.86 -29.72
C GLU A 386 -8.68 -1.40 -29.97
N LEU A 387 -7.81 -0.47 -29.56
CA LEU A 387 -8.01 0.95 -29.82
C LEU A 387 -8.05 1.23 -31.32
N LEU A 388 -7.11 0.65 -32.09
CA LEU A 388 -7.07 0.79 -33.55
C LEU A 388 -8.27 0.12 -34.22
N ARG A 389 -8.68 -1.06 -33.75
CA ARG A 389 -9.85 -1.77 -34.27
C ARG A 389 -11.13 -0.97 -34.09
N ARG A 390 -11.33 -0.32 -32.93
CA ARG A 390 -12.50 0.50 -32.64
C ARG A 390 -12.46 1.86 -33.32
N ALA A 391 -11.28 2.46 -33.40
CA ALA A 391 -11.09 3.72 -34.10
C ALA A 391 -11.23 3.55 -35.61
N GLY A 392 -10.79 2.42 -36.18
CA GLY A 392 -10.79 2.16 -37.62
C GLY A 392 -9.66 2.87 -38.38
N SER A 393 -9.07 3.92 -37.80
CA SER A 393 -7.89 4.62 -38.33
C SER A 393 -7.13 5.32 -37.19
N LEU A 394 -5.87 5.69 -37.44
CA LEU A 394 -5.08 6.52 -36.52
C LEU A 394 -5.49 8.01 -36.55
N ASP A 395 -6.32 8.39 -37.52
CA ASP A 395 -6.83 9.76 -37.70
C ASP A 395 -8.14 10.02 -36.99
N ARG A 396 -8.90 8.97 -36.65
CA ARG A 396 -10.18 9.19 -36.00
C ARG A 396 -9.95 9.82 -34.61
N PRO A 397 -10.68 10.89 -34.26
CA PRO A 397 -10.61 11.45 -32.92
C PRO A 397 -10.94 10.40 -31.85
N VAL A 398 -10.05 10.27 -30.86
CA VAL A 398 -10.23 9.36 -29.72
C VAL A 398 -10.23 10.20 -28.45
N VAL A 399 -11.33 10.18 -27.71
CA VAL A 399 -11.45 10.78 -26.38
C VAL A 399 -11.18 9.72 -25.34
N LEU A 400 -10.18 9.94 -24.48
CA LEU A 400 -9.91 9.09 -23.33
C LEU A 400 -10.29 9.78 -22.04
N PHE A 401 -11.01 9.05 -21.18
CA PHE A 401 -11.50 9.55 -19.90
C PHE A 401 -11.63 8.43 -18.87
N CYS A 402 -11.89 8.81 -17.62
CA CYS A 402 -12.07 7.93 -16.48
C CYS A 402 -13.04 8.65 -15.52
N GLU A 403 -12.60 8.98 -14.32
CA GLU A 403 -13.25 9.86 -13.35
C GLU A 403 -12.43 11.15 -13.22
N PRO A 404 -12.98 12.22 -12.58
CA PRO A 404 -12.18 13.39 -12.23
C PRO A 404 -10.90 13.00 -11.50
N GLN A 405 -9.81 13.74 -11.69
CA GLN A 405 -8.54 13.48 -10.99
C GLN A 405 -8.04 12.04 -11.22
N CYS A 406 -8.18 11.48 -12.43
CA CYS A 406 -7.80 10.11 -12.75
C CYS A 406 -6.58 10.04 -13.69
N TRP A 407 -5.41 9.76 -13.14
CA TRP A 407 -4.16 9.56 -13.90
C TRP A 407 -4.22 8.39 -14.87
N MET A 408 -5.15 7.43 -14.69
CA MET A 408 -5.32 6.34 -15.65
C MET A 408 -5.78 6.82 -17.02
N SER A 409 -6.66 7.84 -17.07
CA SER A 409 -7.06 8.46 -18.34
C SER A 409 -5.92 9.21 -19.00
N TRP A 410 -5.10 9.91 -18.21
CA TRP A 410 -3.92 10.61 -18.68
C TRP A 410 -2.88 9.64 -19.27
N ASN A 411 -2.57 8.55 -18.55
CA ASN A 411 -1.67 7.50 -19.02
C ASN A 411 -2.16 6.86 -20.32
N ALA A 412 -3.45 6.51 -20.38
CA ALA A 412 -4.03 5.92 -21.57
C ALA A 412 -3.93 6.87 -22.77
N ALA A 413 -4.18 8.17 -22.57
CA ALA A 413 -4.07 9.17 -23.62
C ALA A 413 -2.61 9.33 -24.10
N LYS A 414 -1.66 9.44 -23.17
CA LYS A 414 -0.22 9.48 -23.50
C LYS A 414 0.24 8.24 -24.26
N ARG A 415 -0.29 7.08 -23.87
CA ARG A 415 0.00 5.81 -24.52
C ARG A 415 -0.58 5.73 -25.92
N ALA A 416 -1.80 6.22 -26.12
CA ALA A 416 -2.41 6.30 -27.45
C ALA A 416 -1.62 7.22 -28.40
N LEU A 417 -1.05 8.33 -27.90
CA LEU A 417 -0.10 9.14 -28.67
C LEU A 417 1.13 8.32 -29.08
N GLY A 418 1.71 7.58 -28.13
CA GLY A 418 2.84 6.67 -28.38
C GLY A 418 2.54 5.56 -29.40
N TYR A 419 1.27 5.19 -29.56
CA TYR A 419 0.83 4.22 -30.58
C TYR A 419 0.70 4.82 -31.99
N GLY A 420 0.79 6.14 -32.13
CA GLY A 420 0.72 6.85 -33.41
C GLY A 420 -0.65 7.43 -33.77
N PHE A 421 -1.59 7.47 -32.82
CA PHE A 421 -2.86 8.18 -33.03
C PHE A 421 -2.61 9.69 -33.10
N ARG A 422 -3.22 10.35 -34.08
CA ARG A 422 -2.95 11.76 -34.39
C ARG A 422 -3.91 12.73 -33.69
N ASN A 423 -5.11 12.26 -33.37
CA ASN A 423 -6.19 13.09 -32.81
C ASN A 423 -6.62 12.54 -31.44
N ILE A 424 -5.70 12.56 -30.47
CA ILE A 424 -6.01 12.20 -29.09
C ILE A 424 -6.58 13.40 -28.37
N ILE A 425 -7.74 13.18 -27.75
CA ILE A 425 -8.41 14.12 -26.88
C ILE A 425 -8.44 13.51 -25.48
N TRP A 426 -8.06 14.28 -24.47
CA TRP A 426 -8.14 13.87 -23.08
C TRP A 426 -9.20 14.70 -22.38
N PHE A 427 -10.15 14.02 -21.73
CA PHE A 427 -11.22 14.63 -20.96
C PHE A 427 -11.01 14.30 -19.47
N PRO A 428 -10.36 15.20 -18.71
CA PRO A 428 -9.95 14.94 -17.33
C PRO A 428 -11.11 14.96 -16.33
N ASP A 429 -12.21 15.67 -16.64
CA ASP A 429 -13.36 15.79 -15.73
C ASP A 429 -14.13 14.46 -15.60
N GLY A 430 -13.94 13.54 -16.54
CA GLY A 430 -14.41 12.15 -16.45
C GLY A 430 -15.94 11.97 -16.45
N ALA A 431 -16.36 10.72 -16.25
CA ALA A 431 -17.77 10.31 -16.29
C ALA A 431 -18.62 10.98 -15.20
N THR A 432 -18.03 11.26 -14.03
CA THR A 432 -18.73 11.97 -12.95
C THR A 432 -19.17 13.37 -13.38
N ALA A 433 -18.32 14.19 -14.00
CA ALA A 433 -18.74 15.52 -14.45
C ALA A 433 -19.84 15.48 -15.53
N TRP A 434 -19.80 14.46 -16.41
CA TRP A 434 -20.86 14.22 -17.39
C TRP A 434 -22.21 13.90 -16.73
N ARG A 435 -22.19 13.00 -15.75
CA ARG A 435 -23.38 12.62 -14.97
C ARG A 435 -23.91 13.78 -14.14
N ASP A 436 -23.04 14.53 -13.49
CA ASP A 436 -23.42 15.65 -12.61
C ASP A 436 -24.05 16.80 -13.41
N ALA A 437 -23.73 16.91 -14.71
CA ALA A 437 -24.40 17.80 -15.66
C ALA A 437 -25.76 17.27 -16.16
N GLY A 438 -26.23 16.11 -15.68
CA GLY A 438 -27.50 15.50 -16.07
C GLY A 438 -27.55 14.97 -17.49
N LEU A 439 -26.38 14.68 -18.10
CA LEU A 439 -26.29 14.19 -19.47
C LEU A 439 -26.46 12.67 -19.52
N GLU A 440 -26.96 12.15 -20.65
CA GLU A 440 -27.26 10.73 -20.81
C GLU A 440 -26.02 9.84 -20.64
N GLY A 441 -26.10 8.88 -19.73
CA GLY A 441 -25.14 7.79 -19.57
C GLY A 441 -25.61 6.49 -20.19
N GLU A 442 -24.73 5.48 -20.17
CA GLU A 442 -25.01 4.11 -20.61
C GLU A 442 -24.32 3.10 -19.70
N MET A 443 -25.00 2.00 -19.38
CA MET A 443 -24.40 0.90 -18.62
C MET A 443 -23.56 0.02 -19.55
N VAL A 444 -22.27 -0.13 -19.25
CA VAL A 444 -21.33 -0.91 -20.05
C VAL A 444 -20.65 -1.99 -19.22
N THR A 445 -20.23 -3.06 -19.89
CA THR A 445 -19.35 -4.11 -19.34
C THR A 445 -17.91 -3.88 -19.79
N PRO A 446 -16.91 -4.28 -18.98
CA PRO A 446 -15.51 -4.06 -19.28
C PRO A 446 -15.06 -4.94 -20.43
N TRP A 447 -14.35 -4.35 -21.37
CA TRP A 447 -13.44 -5.08 -22.24
C TRP A 447 -12.11 -5.26 -21.50
N ARG A 448 -11.54 -6.46 -21.59
CA ARG A 448 -10.20 -6.78 -21.11
C ARG A 448 -9.51 -7.67 -22.17
N PRO A 449 -8.18 -7.64 -22.28
CA PRO A 449 -7.45 -8.61 -23.10
C PRO A 449 -7.85 -10.04 -22.70
N ILE A 450 -8.05 -10.91 -23.68
CA ILE A 450 -8.27 -12.34 -23.43
C ILE A 450 -6.91 -12.89 -22.98
N GLU A 451 -6.84 -13.45 -21.77
CA GLU A 451 -5.68 -14.19 -21.28
C GLU A 451 -5.33 -15.26 -22.32
N ALA A 452 -4.10 -15.20 -22.85
CA ALA A 452 -3.60 -16.26 -23.72
C ALA A 452 -3.61 -17.58 -22.92
N PRO A 453 -4.07 -18.69 -23.51
CA PRO A 453 -4.21 -19.96 -22.81
C PRO A 453 -2.89 -20.52 -22.30
#